data_AF-A0A7V4J069-F1
#
_entry.id   AF-A0A7V4J069-F1
#
_cell.length_a   1.000
_cell.length_b   1.000
_cell.length_c   1.000
_cell.angle_alpha   90.00
_cell.angle_beta   90.00
_cell.angle_gamma   90.00
#
_symmetry.space_group_name_H-M   'P 1'
#
loop_
_entity.id
_entity.type
_entity.pdbx_description
1 polymer ?
#
loop_
_entity_poly.entity_id
_entity_poly.type
_entity_poly.pdbx_seq_one_letter_code
_entity_poly.pdbx_strand_id
1 'polypeptide(L)'
;MRIISDMISFFRLPEAVIDLMKAETEGNDPFYAELVENYYKEANTPHPRYKLFGAMRYGVALCQLPRSFEDYLKIVEASGRRNVKKAERLGYLFSRINFNDYLIDIGEIRRSAQWRQGKMPDEIINSPVMPIQNPPSRTNIHDYVYFGVLKEKKLVAYAGLFVAGEMAMIEHILGHAEYQQDGIVPLLIIGMANEIFKSYPKVKYYCYGTWFGASVTMRRFKKKFGFRPYKVKWEL
;
A
#
# COMPACT_ATOMS: atom_id res chain seq x y z
N MET A 1 5.13 -27.63 9.54
CA MET A 1 6.14 -27.18 8.55
C MET A 1 6.15 -25.66 8.30
N ARG A 2 5.04 -24.99 7.95
CA ARG A 2 5.02 -23.53 7.62
C ARG A 2 5.39 -22.58 8.78
N ILE A 3 5.00 -22.91 10.00
CA ILE A 3 5.34 -22.14 11.21
C ILE A 3 6.86 -22.17 11.45
N ILE A 4 7.51 -23.33 11.29
CA ILE A 4 8.95 -23.50 11.51
C ILE A 4 9.75 -22.75 10.43
N SER A 5 9.35 -22.80 9.15
CA SER A 5 10.03 -22.04 8.10
C SER A 5 9.85 -20.52 8.24
N ASP A 6 8.65 -20.08 8.64
CA ASP A 6 8.37 -18.67 8.91
C ASP A 6 9.17 -18.21 10.15
N MET A 7 9.29 -19.04 11.20
CA MET A 7 10.14 -18.76 12.37
C MET A 7 11.63 -18.67 12.04
N ILE A 8 12.19 -19.56 11.22
CA ILE A 8 13.61 -19.47 10.82
C ILE A 8 13.86 -18.21 9.98
N SER A 9 12.94 -17.88 9.07
CA SER A 9 13.02 -16.66 8.26
C SER A 9 12.89 -15.40 9.11
N PHE A 10 12.08 -15.45 10.17
CA PHE A 10 11.84 -14.37 11.11
C PHE A 10 13.12 -13.86 11.80
N PHE A 11 14.04 -14.77 12.15
CA PHE A 11 15.32 -14.41 12.79
C PHE A 11 16.40 -13.93 11.82
N ARG A 12 16.19 -14.05 10.50
CA ARG A 12 17.16 -13.65 9.47
C ARG A 12 16.65 -12.51 8.59
N LEU A 13 15.63 -11.79 9.04
CA LEU A 13 15.10 -10.67 8.28
C LEU A 13 16.13 -9.55 8.19
N PRO A 14 16.31 -8.92 7.01
CA PRO A 14 17.05 -7.68 6.92
C PRO A 14 16.38 -6.61 7.78
N GLU A 15 17.20 -5.74 8.36
CA GLU A 15 16.71 -4.62 9.18
C GLU A 15 16.60 -3.34 8.34
N ALA A 16 15.58 -2.55 8.64
CA ALA A 16 15.42 -1.19 8.14
C ALA A 16 15.11 -0.26 9.32
N VAL A 17 15.77 0.88 9.38
CA VAL A 17 15.39 1.99 10.25
C VAL A 17 14.66 2.99 9.38
N ILE A 18 13.44 3.35 9.77
CA ILE A 18 12.57 4.21 8.98
C ILE A 18 12.14 5.36 9.86
N ASP A 19 12.57 6.56 9.48
CA ASP A 19 12.18 7.80 10.11
C ASP A 19 10.85 8.30 9.53
N LEU A 20 9.83 8.42 10.38
CA LEU A 20 8.53 8.97 10.01
C LEU A 20 8.56 10.51 9.95
N MET A 21 9.67 11.13 10.36
CA MET A 21 9.96 12.57 10.31
C MET A 21 8.83 13.39 10.94
N LYS A 22 8.38 13.02 12.14
CA LYS A 22 7.24 13.67 12.80
C LYS A 22 7.46 15.17 12.97
N ALA A 23 8.68 15.61 13.26
CA ALA A 23 9.00 17.04 13.38
C ALA A 23 8.62 17.84 12.11
N GLU A 24 8.68 17.23 10.93
CA GLU A 24 8.33 17.89 9.65
C GLU A 24 6.81 18.05 9.45
N THR A 25 5.99 17.54 10.38
CA THR A 25 4.52 17.77 10.35
C THR A 25 4.11 19.17 10.80
N GLU A 26 5.00 19.94 11.44
CA GLU A 26 4.72 21.29 11.96
C GLU A 26 4.23 22.27 10.86
N GLY A 27 4.69 22.10 9.62
CA GLY A 27 4.28 22.89 8.47
C GLY A 27 2.99 22.42 7.78
N ASN A 28 2.35 21.37 8.30
CA ASN A 28 1.20 20.71 7.69
C ASN A 28 -0.08 20.90 8.52
N ASP A 29 -1.18 20.26 8.11
CA ASP A 29 -2.37 20.16 8.93
C ASP A 29 -2.12 19.25 10.17
N PRO A 30 -2.58 19.62 11.38
CA PRO A 30 -2.41 18.80 12.59
C PRO A 30 -2.88 17.35 12.46
N PHE A 31 -3.84 17.08 11.56
CA PHE A 31 -4.25 15.72 11.19
C PHE A 31 -3.07 14.80 10.88
N TYR A 32 -2.03 15.31 10.19
CA TYR A 32 -0.88 14.49 9.79
C TYR A 32 0.04 14.15 10.96
N ALA A 33 0.20 15.07 11.91
CA ALA A 33 0.94 14.80 13.14
C ALA A 33 0.26 13.67 13.94
N GLU A 34 -1.06 13.75 14.10
CA GLU A 34 -1.87 12.73 14.77
C GLU A 34 -1.79 11.38 14.03
N LEU A 35 -1.93 11.39 12.70
CA LEU A 35 -1.85 10.19 11.87
C LEU A 35 -0.49 9.48 12.02
N VAL A 36 0.62 10.23 12.00
CA VAL A 36 1.97 9.69 12.20
C VAL A 36 2.13 9.11 13.60
N GLU A 37 1.68 9.80 14.64
CA GLU A 37 1.75 9.30 16.01
C GLU A 37 0.92 8.01 16.20
N ASN A 38 -0.29 7.99 15.66
CA ASN A 38 -1.18 6.83 15.76
C ASN A 38 -0.56 5.63 15.05
N TYR A 39 -0.03 5.82 13.84
CA TYR A 39 0.71 4.77 13.14
C TYR A 39 1.92 4.28 13.96
N TYR A 40 2.73 5.19 14.52
CA TYR A 40 3.89 4.81 15.34
C TYR A 40 3.49 3.98 16.56
N LYS A 41 2.42 4.37 17.27
CA LYS A 41 1.88 3.63 18.42
C LYS A 41 1.40 2.23 17.99
N GLU A 42 0.61 2.15 16.92
CA GLU A 42 0.09 0.88 16.40
C GLU A 42 1.21 -0.05 15.92
N ALA A 43 2.18 0.50 15.19
CA ALA A 43 3.31 -0.25 14.64
C ALA A 43 4.15 -0.93 15.72
N ASN A 44 4.24 -0.31 16.90
CA ASN A 44 4.98 -0.80 18.05
C ASN A 44 4.13 -1.61 19.05
N THR A 45 2.80 -1.61 18.93
CA THR A 45 1.90 -2.42 19.77
C THR A 45 2.08 -3.92 19.51
N PRO A 46 2.00 -4.82 20.51
CA PRO A 46 2.15 -6.25 20.30
C PRO A 46 1.24 -6.85 19.20
N HIS A 47 1.80 -7.72 18.36
CA HIS A 47 1.15 -8.27 17.17
C HIS A 47 0.02 -9.22 17.59
N PRO A 48 -1.20 -9.08 17.03
CA PRO A 48 -2.38 -9.84 17.49
C PRO A 48 -2.19 -11.35 17.51
N ARG A 49 -1.44 -11.89 16.54
CA ARG A 49 -1.13 -13.32 16.41
C ARG A 49 0.21 -13.75 17.03
N TYR A 50 1.12 -12.80 17.26
CA TYR A 50 2.50 -13.05 17.69
C TYR A 50 2.87 -12.03 18.77
N LYS A 51 2.19 -12.14 19.91
CA LYS A 51 2.11 -11.14 21.00
C LYS A 51 3.45 -10.69 21.62
N LEU A 52 4.58 -11.22 21.17
CA LEU A 52 5.93 -10.86 21.62
C LEU A 52 6.57 -9.73 20.79
N PHE A 53 5.95 -9.29 19.69
CA PHE A 53 6.57 -8.36 18.72
C PHE A 53 5.62 -7.28 18.25
N GLY A 54 6.09 -6.08 17.90
CA GLY A 54 5.24 -5.00 17.35
C GLY A 54 4.49 -5.40 16.06
N ALA A 55 3.24 -4.95 15.91
CA ALA A 55 2.33 -5.33 14.82
C ALA A 55 2.90 -5.01 13.42
N MET A 56 3.67 -3.92 13.31
CA MET A 56 4.40 -3.54 12.10
C MET A 56 5.92 -3.50 12.33
N ARG A 57 6.44 -4.30 13.25
CA ARG A 57 7.89 -4.39 13.49
C ARG A 57 8.55 -5.53 12.73
N TYR A 58 7.84 -6.63 12.50
CA TYR A 58 8.41 -7.83 11.89
C TYR A 58 7.63 -8.31 10.69
N GLY A 59 8.35 -8.65 9.62
CA GLY A 59 7.77 -9.10 8.37
C GLY A 59 6.99 -8.00 7.68
N VAL A 60 7.38 -6.73 7.81
CA VAL A 60 6.81 -5.66 7.00
C VAL A 60 7.23 -5.91 5.55
N ALA A 61 6.27 -5.90 4.63
CA ALA A 61 6.56 -6.10 3.22
C ALA A 61 7.05 -4.76 2.62
N LEU A 62 8.36 -4.61 2.53
CA LEU A 62 9.03 -3.40 2.07
C LEU A 62 9.74 -3.62 0.74
N CYS A 63 9.69 -2.60 -0.11
CA CYS A 63 10.63 -2.40 -1.19
C CYS A 63 11.46 -1.16 -0.86
N GLN A 64 12.76 -1.33 -0.62
CA GLN A 64 13.67 -0.20 -0.63
C GLN A 64 13.71 0.38 -2.05
N LEU A 65 13.35 1.64 -2.18
CA LEU A 65 13.29 2.29 -3.48
C LEU A 65 14.72 2.52 -4.00
N PRO A 66 15.00 2.15 -5.27
CA PRO A 66 16.27 2.48 -5.90
C PRO A 66 16.34 3.98 -6.24
N ARG A 67 17.38 4.41 -6.95
CA ARG A 67 17.61 5.82 -7.27
C ARG A 67 16.61 6.41 -8.26
N SER A 68 15.96 5.58 -9.06
CA SER A 68 15.08 6.00 -10.14
C SER A 68 13.91 5.04 -10.33
N PHE A 69 12.83 5.53 -10.96
CA PHE A 69 11.71 4.69 -11.33
C PHE A 69 12.10 3.61 -12.35
N GLU A 70 13.02 3.93 -13.26
CA GLU A 70 13.56 2.99 -14.25
C GLU A 70 14.29 1.82 -13.58
N ASP A 71 15.06 2.09 -12.52
CA ASP A 71 15.70 1.04 -11.73
C ASP A 71 14.67 0.23 -10.95
N TYR A 72 13.60 0.86 -10.46
CA TYR A 72 12.50 0.14 -9.82
C TYR A 72 11.83 -0.83 -10.81
N LEU A 73 11.58 -0.41 -12.05
CA LEU A 73 11.01 -1.28 -13.08
C LEU A 73 11.91 -2.50 -13.40
N LYS A 74 13.23 -2.41 -13.22
CA LYS A 74 14.15 -3.57 -13.34
C LYS A 74 13.95 -4.57 -12.21
N ILE A 75 13.60 -4.11 -11.01
CA ILE A 75 13.29 -4.95 -9.84
C ILE A 75 11.95 -5.68 -10.02
N VAL A 76 10.95 -5.00 -10.59
CA VAL A 76 9.65 -5.60 -10.89
C VAL A 76 9.82 -6.81 -11.80
N GLU A 77 9.16 -7.92 -11.52
CA GLU A 77 9.23 -9.10 -12.39
C GLU A 77 8.57 -8.82 -13.75
N ALA A 78 9.05 -9.48 -14.81
CA ALA A 78 8.51 -9.28 -16.16
C ALA A 78 7.00 -9.52 -16.25
N SER A 79 6.45 -10.42 -15.43
CA SER A 79 5.00 -10.65 -15.36
C SER A 79 4.22 -9.44 -14.83
N GLY A 80 4.78 -8.67 -13.89
CA GLY A 80 4.19 -7.42 -13.39
C GLY A 80 4.17 -6.35 -14.46
N ARG A 81 5.30 -6.13 -15.14
CA ARG A 81 5.39 -5.19 -16.26
C ARG A 81 4.46 -5.53 -17.41
N ARG A 82 4.31 -6.82 -17.74
CA ARG A 82 3.36 -7.28 -18.78
C ARG A 82 1.91 -7.01 -18.40
N ASN A 83 1.55 -7.13 -17.12
CA ASN A 83 0.20 -6.79 -16.66
C ASN A 83 -0.10 -5.30 -16.83
N VAL A 84 0.86 -4.42 -16.54
CA VAL A 84 0.72 -2.97 -16.77
C VAL A 84 0.50 -2.69 -18.25
N LYS A 85 1.37 -3.21 -19.13
CA LYS A 85 1.21 -3.06 -20.59
C LYS A 85 -0.12 -3.60 -21.11
N LYS A 86 -0.61 -4.70 -20.53
CA LYS A 86 -1.94 -5.24 -20.87
C LYS A 86 -3.03 -4.26 -20.47
N ALA A 87 -3.01 -3.73 -19.25
CA ALA A 87 -4.00 -2.77 -18.78
C ALA A 87 -3.99 -1.50 -19.65
N GLU A 88 -2.83 -0.92 -19.92
CA GLU A 88 -2.70 0.27 -20.77
C GLU A 88 -3.27 0.02 -22.18
N ARG A 89 -2.93 -1.12 -22.81
CA ARG A 89 -3.47 -1.50 -24.12
C ARG A 89 -4.99 -1.68 -24.13
N LEU A 90 -5.56 -2.10 -23.00
CA LEU A 90 -7.01 -2.23 -22.83
C LEU A 90 -7.67 -0.88 -22.46
N GLY A 91 -6.92 0.22 -22.40
CA GLY A 91 -7.44 1.57 -22.17
C GLY A 91 -7.68 1.89 -20.69
N TYR A 92 -7.02 1.19 -19.77
CA TYR A 92 -7.03 1.54 -18.35
C TYR A 92 -5.99 2.65 -18.07
N LEU A 93 -6.36 3.60 -17.21
CA LEU A 93 -5.54 4.76 -16.88
C LEU A 93 -5.32 4.83 -15.37
N PHE A 94 -4.06 4.94 -14.93
CA PHE A 94 -3.73 5.28 -13.56
C PHE A 94 -3.90 6.79 -13.32
N SER A 95 -4.48 7.18 -12.19
CA SER A 95 -4.67 8.59 -11.83
C SER A 95 -4.65 8.82 -10.31
N ARG A 96 -4.25 10.02 -9.87
CA ARG A 96 -4.62 10.54 -8.54
C ARG A 96 -6.12 10.85 -8.57
N ILE A 97 -6.84 10.44 -7.53
CA ILE A 97 -8.29 10.65 -7.44
C ILE A 97 -8.65 11.38 -6.16
N ASN A 98 -9.74 12.13 -6.20
CA ASN A 98 -10.45 12.54 -5.00
C ASN A 98 -11.41 11.41 -4.62
N PHE A 99 -11.23 10.80 -3.45
CA PHE A 99 -12.03 9.66 -2.99
C PHE A 99 -13.54 9.93 -3.05
N ASN A 100 -13.94 11.14 -2.66
CA ASN A 100 -15.36 11.51 -2.54
C ASN A 100 -16.06 11.63 -3.91
N ASP A 101 -15.32 11.77 -5.01
CA ASP A 101 -15.89 11.82 -6.36
C ASP A 101 -16.29 10.42 -6.87
N TYR A 102 -15.85 9.35 -6.21
CA TYR A 102 -16.01 7.97 -6.67
C TYR A 102 -16.69 7.03 -5.65
N LEU A 103 -17.46 7.56 -4.69
CA LEU A 103 -18.10 6.75 -3.63
C LEU A 103 -18.94 5.59 -4.19
N ILE A 104 -19.65 5.82 -5.30
CA ILE A 104 -20.48 4.79 -5.97
C ILE A 104 -19.60 3.67 -6.51
N ASP A 105 -18.60 4.01 -7.32
CA ASP A 105 -17.67 3.04 -7.92
C ASP A 105 -16.88 2.27 -6.86
N ILE A 106 -16.44 2.94 -5.78
CA ILE A 106 -15.78 2.29 -4.64
C ILE A 106 -16.71 1.28 -3.98
N GLY A 107 -18.01 1.60 -3.86
CA GLY A 107 -19.03 0.68 -3.37
C GLY A 107 -19.15 -0.56 -4.26
N GLU A 108 -19.17 -0.38 -5.58
CA GLU A 108 -19.18 -1.50 -6.53
C GLU A 108 -17.92 -2.36 -6.41
N ILE A 109 -16.73 -1.75 -6.32
CA ILE A 109 -15.47 -2.45 -6.12
C ILE A 109 -15.52 -3.30 -4.83
N ARG A 110 -15.99 -2.74 -3.71
CA ARG A 110 -16.12 -3.46 -2.43
C ARG A 110 -17.06 -4.67 -2.56
N ARG A 111 -18.20 -4.50 -3.23
CA ARG A 111 -19.21 -5.57 -3.42
C ARG A 111 -18.82 -6.62 -4.46
N SER A 112 -17.93 -6.31 -5.38
CA SER A 112 -17.59 -7.21 -6.50
C SER A 112 -16.98 -8.56 -6.11
N ALA A 113 -16.45 -8.71 -4.88
CA ALA A 113 -15.96 -10.00 -4.38
C ALA A 113 -16.10 -10.14 -2.86
N GLN A 114 -16.81 -11.18 -2.44
CA GLN A 114 -16.95 -11.54 -1.02
C GLN A 114 -15.66 -12.15 -0.43
N TRP A 115 -14.82 -12.75 -1.27
CA TRP A 115 -13.58 -13.42 -0.87
C TRP A 115 -12.38 -12.84 -1.62
N ARG A 116 -11.41 -12.32 -0.88
CA ARG A 116 -10.16 -11.77 -1.42
C ARG A 116 -8.94 -12.44 -0.77
N GLN A 117 -8.44 -11.88 0.34
CA GLN A 117 -7.42 -12.54 1.19
C GLN A 117 -8.04 -13.29 2.38
N GLY A 118 -9.32 -13.62 2.24
CA GLY A 118 -10.22 -14.09 3.29
C GLY A 118 -11.63 -13.57 2.99
N LYS A 119 -12.61 -13.96 3.80
CA LYS A 119 -13.95 -13.36 3.76
C LYS A 119 -13.83 -11.87 4.09
N MET A 120 -14.35 -11.02 3.22
CA MET A 120 -14.47 -9.59 3.50
C MET A 120 -15.52 -9.37 4.60
N PRO A 121 -15.32 -8.41 5.54
CA PRO A 121 -16.33 -8.06 6.53
C PRO A 121 -17.65 -7.66 5.86
N ASP A 122 -18.76 -8.14 6.40
CA ASP A 122 -20.09 -7.88 5.83
C ASP A 122 -20.42 -6.38 5.84
N GLU A 123 -19.92 -5.63 6.82
CA GLU A 123 -20.03 -4.16 6.88
C GLU A 123 -19.35 -3.48 5.67
N ILE A 124 -18.17 -3.95 5.24
CA ILE A 124 -17.48 -3.35 4.09
C ILE A 124 -18.24 -3.61 2.78
N ILE A 125 -18.90 -4.75 2.66
CA ILE A 125 -19.66 -5.13 1.46
C ILE A 125 -21.01 -4.41 1.43
N ASN A 126 -21.74 -4.43 2.56
CA ASN A 126 -23.15 -4.08 2.59
C ASN A 126 -23.41 -2.62 2.96
N SER A 127 -22.47 -1.94 3.64
CA SER A 127 -22.65 -0.55 4.02
C SER A 127 -22.32 0.42 2.88
N PRO A 128 -23.00 1.58 2.81
CA PRO A 128 -22.63 2.63 1.88
C PRO A 128 -21.21 3.12 2.16
N VAL A 129 -20.50 3.54 1.11
CA VAL A 129 -19.18 4.16 1.25
C VAL A 129 -19.40 5.59 1.73
N MET A 130 -18.89 5.90 2.91
CA MET A 130 -18.99 7.23 3.49
C MET A 130 -17.89 8.15 2.94
N PRO A 131 -18.18 9.46 2.74
CA PRO A 131 -17.17 10.43 2.38
C PRO A 131 -16.11 10.55 3.48
N ILE A 132 -14.89 10.86 3.07
CA ILE A 132 -13.78 11.19 3.96
C ILE A 132 -13.60 12.70 4.07
N GLN A 133 -13.02 13.16 5.19
CA GLN A 133 -12.74 14.56 5.44
C GLN A 133 -11.26 14.81 5.76
N ASN A 134 -10.37 13.98 5.22
CA ASN A 134 -8.93 14.19 5.39
C ASN A 134 -8.58 15.56 4.78
N PRO A 135 -7.94 16.47 5.54
CA PRO A 135 -7.52 17.75 5.00
C PRO A 135 -6.44 17.52 3.93
N PRO A 136 -6.31 18.40 2.92
CA PRO A 136 -5.23 18.29 1.95
C PRO A 136 -3.88 18.56 2.61
N SER A 137 -2.87 17.79 2.23
CA SER A 137 -1.50 18.06 2.66
C SER A 137 -0.97 19.36 2.06
N ARG A 138 -0.20 20.09 2.87
CA ARG A 138 0.54 21.29 2.46
C ARG A 138 2.00 21.01 2.10
N THR A 139 2.46 19.77 2.34
CA THR A 139 3.84 19.34 2.12
C THR A 139 3.86 18.05 1.30
N ASN A 140 5.05 17.63 0.90
CA ASN A 140 5.28 16.34 0.28
C ASN A 140 6.09 15.38 1.18
N ILE A 141 6.06 15.61 2.50
CA ILE A 141 6.72 14.74 3.49
C ILE A 141 5.68 13.87 4.19
N HIS A 142 4.49 14.41 4.43
CA HIS A 142 3.34 13.67 4.95
C HIS A 142 2.13 13.89 4.07
N ASP A 143 1.44 12.83 3.67
CA ASP A 143 0.24 12.91 2.85
C ASP A 143 -0.64 11.66 3.08
N TYR A 144 -1.92 11.78 2.79
CA TYR A 144 -2.84 10.66 2.67
C TYR A 144 -3.59 10.84 1.37
N VAL A 145 -3.02 10.26 0.31
CA VAL A 145 -3.51 10.44 -1.06
C VAL A 145 -4.23 9.19 -1.54
N TYR A 146 -5.23 9.36 -2.40
CA TYR A 146 -5.89 8.25 -3.08
C TYR A 146 -5.51 8.18 -4.55
N PHE A 147 -5.27 6.96 -5.00
CA PHE A 147 -5.01 6.65 -6.39
C PHE A 147 -6.04 5.66 -6.92
N GLY A 148 -6.30 5.75 -8.21
CA GLY A 148 -7.28 4.96 -8.91
C GLY A 148 -6.77 4.42 -10.24
N VAL A 149 -7.42 3.37 -10.71
CA VAL A 149 -7.39 2.95 -12.11
C VAL A 149 -8.76 3.19 -12.71
N LEU A 150 -8.80 3.96 -13.79
CA LEU A 150 -10.00 4.35 -14.50
C LEU A 150 -10.12 3.56 -15.80
N LYS A 151 -11.35 3.20 -16.17
CA LYS A 151 -11.74 2.68 -17.48
C LYS A 151 -12.93 3.51 -17.95
N GLU A 152 -12.75 4.31 -19.01
CA GLU A 152 -13.82 5.17 -19.54
C GLU A 152 -14.46 6.06 -18.45
N LYS A 153 -13.60 6.67 -17.61
CA LYS A 153 -13.95 7.49 -16.43
C LYS A 153 -14.54 6.73 -15.23
N LYS A 154 -14.90 5.45 -15.36
CA LYS A 154 -15.31 4.62 -14.24
C LYS A 154 -14.10 4.14 -13.43
N LEU A 155 -14.14 4.26 -12.11
CA LEU A 155 -13.12 3.72 -11.23
C LEU A 155 -13.28 2.21 -11.08
N VAL A 156 -12.21 1.47 -11.38
CA VAL A 156 -12.19 -0.01 -11.37
C VAL A 156 -11.20 -0.59 -10.37
N ALA A 157 -10.28 0.22 -9.84
CA ALA A 157 -9.42 -0.12 -8.73
C ALA A 157 -9.04 1.14 -7.96
N TYR A 158 -8.80 1.04 -6.67
CA TYR A 158 -8.32 2.16 -5.85
C TYR A 158 -7.42 1.71 -4.71
N ALA A 159 -6.61 2.64 -4.20
CA ALA A 159 -5.81 2.47 -3.00
C ALA A 159 -5.65 3.83 -2.31
N GLY A 160 -5.56 3.81 -0.98
CA GLY A 160 -4.95 4.89 -0.22
C GLY A 160 -3.44 4.71 -0.17
N LEU A 161 -2.70 5.80 -0.11
CA LEU A 161 -1.27 5.80 0.13
C LEU A 161 -1.00 6.75 1.30
N PHE A 162 -0.60 6.18 2.43
CA PHE A 162 -0.14 6.94 3.58
C PHE A 162 1.35 7.22 3.42
N VAL A 163 1.71 8.50 3.28
CA VAL A 163 3.09 8.97 3.20
C VAL A 163 3.47 9.60 4.53
N ALA A 164 4.60 9.17 5.09
CA ALA A 164 5.19 9.77 6.28
C ALA A 164 6.71 9.65 6.25
N GLY A 165 7.40 10.78 6.05
CA GLY A 165 8.85 10.86 6.03
C GLY A 165 9.46 9.93 4.99
N GLU A 166 10.18 8.91 5.46
CA GLU A 166 10.87 7.94 4.61
C GLU A 166 9.97 6.82 4.08
N MET A 167 8.69 6.78 4.48
CA MET A 167 7.76 5.70 4.20
C MET A 167 6.61 6.15 3.29
N ALA A 168 6.26 5.31 2.31
CA ALA A 168 4.94 5.32 1.69
C ALA A 168 4.29 3.93 1.84
N MET A 169 3.14 3.86 2.51
CA MET A 169 2.40 2.63 2.81
C MET A 169 1.13 2.54 1.97
N ILE A 170 0.99 1.44 1.22
CA ILE A 170 -0.26 1.12 0.52
C ILE A 170 -1.32 0.72 1.55
N GLU A 171 -2.38 1.51 1.61
CA GLU A 171 -3.58 1.28 2.41
C GLU A 171 -4.78 0.93 1.53
N HIS A 172 -5.67 0.06 2.02
CA HIS A 172 -6.97 -0.25 1.40
C HIS A 172 -6.97 -0.51 -0.13
N ILE A 173 -5.98 -1.22 -0.67
CA ILE A 173 -5.91 -1.52 -2.10
C ILE A 173 -6.94 -2.59 -2.54
N LEU A 174 -7.85 -2.21 -3.43
CA LEU A 174 -8.89 -3.08 -3.98
C LEU A 174 -9.05 -2.87 -5.49
N GLY A 175 -9.34 -3.95 -6.20
CA GLY A 175 -9.73 -3.95 -7.61
C GLY A 175 -11.07 -4.64 -7.80
N HIS A 176 -11.87 -4.16 -8.75
CA HIS A 176 -13.13 -4.80 -9.12
C HIS A 176 -12.86 -6.21 -9.66
N ALA A 177 -13.65 -7.19 -9.23
CA ALA A 177 -13.41 -8.60 -9.54
C ALA A 177 -13.41 -8.89 -11.06
N GLU A 178 -14.33 -8.25 -11.79
CA GLU A 178 -14.48 -8.41 -13.24
C GLU A 178 -13.21 -8.00 -14.02
N TYR A 179 -12.55 -6.92 -13.60
CA TYR A 179 -11.39 -6.36 -14.29
C TYR A 179 -10.05 -6.87 -13.75
N GLN A 180 -10.07 -7.75 -12.74
CA GLN A 180 -8.87 -8.20 -12.02
C GLN A 180 -7.83 -8.84 -12.94
N GLN A 181 -8.27 -9.58 -13.96
CA GLN A 181 -7.39 -10.27 -14.92
C GLN A 181 -6.72 -9.33 -15.92
N ASP A 182 -7.14 -8.07 -15.98
CA ASP A 182 -6.61 -7.08 -16.92
C ASP A 182 -5.36 -6.36 -16.43
N GLY A 183 -4.99 -6.59 -15.17
CA GLY A 183 -3.78 -6.01 -14.59
C GLY A 183 -4.02 -4.68 -13.89
N ILE A 184 -5.27 -4.37 -13.52
CA ILE A 184 -5.64 -3.12 -12.82
C ILE A 184 -4.88 -2.92 -11.50
N VAL A 185 -4.73 -3.96 -10.66
CA VAL A 185 -3.97 -3.85 -9.39
C VAL A 185 -2.45 -3.70 -9.64
N PRO A 186 -1.82 -4.49 -10.54
CA PRO A 186 -0.45 -4.21 -10.99
C PRO A 186 -0.22 -2.79 -11.50
N LEU A 187 -1.13 -2.25 -12.33
CA LEU A 187 -1.08 -0.87 -12.81
C LEU A 187 -1.14 0.12 -11.65
N LEU A 188 -2.04 -0.10 -10.70
CA LEU A 188 -2.17 0.74 -9.51
C LEU A 188 -0.89 0.76 -8.65
N ILE A 189 -0.29 -0.39 -8.36
CA ILE A 189 0.92 -0.49 -7.54
C ILE A 189 2.11 0.20 -8.20
N ILE A 190 2.32 -0.02 -9.50
CA ILE A 190 3.45 0.54 -10.24
C ILE A 190 3.23 2.03 -10.52
N GLY A 191 2.00 2.45 -10.78
CA GLY A 191 1.62 3.86 -10.90
C GLY A 191 1.90 4.63 -9.62
N MET A 192 1.51 4.08 -8.45
CA MET A 192 1.85 4.67 -7.16
C MET A 192 3.36 4.76 -6.95
N ALA A 193 4.13 3.74 -7.32
CA ALA A 193 5.60 3.80 -7.24
C ALA A 193 6.16 4.96 -8.10
N ASN A 194 5.66 5.15 -9.32
CA ASN A 194 6.06 6.27 -10.17
C ASN A 194 5.75 7.62 -9.53
N GLU A 195 4.56 7.76 -8.93
CA GLU A 195 4.18 8.99 -8.22
C GLU A 195 5.02 9.23 -6.97
N ILE A 196 5.46 8.18 -6.27
CA ILE A 196 6.43 8.29 -5.17
C ILE A 196 7.72 8.93 -5.65
N PHE A 197 8.30 8.44 -6.74
CA PHE A 197 9.53 9.01 -7.31
C PHE A 197 9.39 10.48 -7.73
N LYS A 198 8.24 10.87 -8.27
CA LYS A 198 8.02 12.25 -8.74
C LYS A 198 7.74 13.24 -7.62
N SER A 199 6.94 12.82 -6.65
CA SER A 199 6.26 13.76 -5.75
C SER A 199 6.80 13.72 -4.32
N TYR A 200 7.36 12.59 -3.88
CA TYR A 200 7.71 12.35 -2.47
C TYR A 200 9.21 12.02 -2.31
N PRO A 201 10.13 12.99 -2.47
CA PRO A 201 11.57 12.76 -2.53
C PRO A 201 12.21 12.27 -1.22
N LYS A 202 11.50 12.39 -0.09
CA LYS A 202 11.95 11.86 1.21
C LYS A 202 11.70 10.36 1.35
N VAL A 203 10.77 9.80 0.58
CA VAL A 203 10.39 8.39 0.69
C VAL A 203 11.53 7.51 0.16
N LYS A 204 11.99 6.59 1.02
CA LYS A 204 13.00 5.58 0.73
C LYS A 204 12.40 4.17 0.70
N TYR A 205 11.24 3.98 1.33
CA TYR A 205 10.62 2.67 1.50
C TYR A 205 9.17 2.68 1.02
N TYR A 206 8.89 1.85 0.03
CA TYR A 206 7.53 1.57 -0.41
C TYR A 206 7.03 0.31 0.26
N CYS A 207 5.89 0.40 0.93
CA CYS A 207 5.42 -0.60 1.89
C CYS A 207 4.06 -1.15 1.48
N TYR A 208 3.83 -2.43 1.73
CA TYR A 208 2.56 -3.08 1.43
C TYR A 208 2.13 -4.04 2.54
N GLY A 209 1.83 -3.49 3.72
CA GLY A 209 1.36 -4.23 4.89
C GLY A 209 2.33 -5.33 5.34
N THR A 210 1.80 -6.42 5.91
CA THR A 210 2.60 -7.51 6.47
C THR A 210 2.80 -8.69 5.51
N TRP A 211 3.93 -9.36 5.62
CA TRP A 211 4.32 -10.53 4.85
C TRP A 211 3.89 -11.83 5.53
N PHE A 212 4.05 -11.91 6.85
CA PHE A 212 3.55 -13.01 7.64
C PHE A 212 2.03 -12.91 7.79
N GLY A 213 1.34 -14.05 7.86
CA GLY A 213 -0.13 -14.09 7.75
C GLY A 213 -0.66 -14.07 6.30
N ALA A 214 0.09 -13.53 5.34
CA ALA A 214 -0.32 -13.57 3.93
C ALA A 214 -0.32 -14.99 3.32
N SER A 215 -1.25 -15.23 2.39
CA SER A 215 -1.28 -16.46 1.59
C SER A 215 0.00 -16.61 0.73
N VAL A 216 0.32 -17.83 0.29
CA VAL A 216 1.49 -18.07 -0.58
C VAL A 216 1.35 -17.26 -1.88
N THR A 217 0.15 -17.22 -2.45
CA THR A 217 -0.17 -16.44 -3.64
C THR A 217 0.06 -14.94 -3.39
N MET A 218 -0.36 -14.42 -2.25
CA MET A 218 -0.14 -13.01 -1.90
C MET A 218 1.34 -12.69 -1.66
N ARG A 219 2.11 -13.57 -1.03
CA ARG A 219 3.58 -13.40 -0.90
C ARG A 219 4.25 -13.37 -2.28
N ARG A 220 3.86 -14.26 -3.20
CA ARG A 220 4.34 -14.24 -4.60
C ARG A 220 3.94 -12.96 -5.32
N PHE A 221 2.71 -12.50 -5.11
CA PHE A 221 2.23 -11.24 -5.66
C PHE A 221 3.05 -10.05 -5.16
N LYS A 222 3.28 -9.92 -3.85
CA LYS A 222 4.16 -8.90 -3.27
C LYS A 222 5.59 -9.00 -3.83
N LYS A 223 6.12 -10.22 -3.93
CA LYS A 223 7.47 -10.47 -4.47
C LYS A 223 7.65 -9.89 -5.88
N LYS A 224 6.61 -10.03 -6.72
CA LYS A 224 6.55 -9.55 -8.10
C LYS A 224 6.87 -8.06 -8.25
N PHE A 225 6.57 -7.25 -7.24
CA PHE A 225 6.76 -5.79 -7.25
C PHE A 225 7.93 -5.31 -6.38
N GLY A 226 8.84 -6.23 -6.02
CA GLY A 226 10.03 -5.89 -5.23
C GLY A 226 9.85 -5.96 -3.72
N PHE A 227 8.62 -6.11 -3.21
CA PHE A 227 8.41 -6.22 -1.77
C PHE A 227 9.02 -7.50 -1.19
N ARG A 228 9.72 -7.38 -0.06
CA ARG A 228 10.33 -8.47 0.71
C ARG A 228 10.04 -8.24 2.20
N PRO A 229 10.07 -9.28 3.05
CA PRO A 229 9.89 -9.10 4.48
C PRO A 229 11.12 -8.45 5.11
N TYR A 230 10.89 -7.44 5.97
CA TYR A 230 11.92 -6.78 6.77
C TYR A 230 11.52 -6.79 8.25
N LYS A 231 12.53 -6.62 9.10
CA LYS A 231 12.36 -6.13 10.48
C LYS A 231 12.56 -4.63 10.46
N VAL A 232 11.60 -3.87 10.99
CA VAL A 232 11.60 -2.41 10.93
C VAL A 232 11.78 -1.83 12.32
N LYS A 233 12.63 -0.81 12.45
CA LYS A 233 12.68 0.08 13.60
C LYS A 233 12.10 1.42 13.15
N TRP A 234 11.00 1.83 13.79
CA TRP A 234 10.35 3.11 13.50
C TRP A 234 10.95 4.21 14.37
N GLU A 235 11.17 5.37 13.77
CA GLU A 235 11.63 6.60 14.42
C GLU A 235 10.66 7.75 14.12
N LEU A 236 10.67 8.79 14.95
CA LEU A 236 9.81 9.97 14.87
C LEU A 236 10.66 11.21 14.70
#